data_AF-A0A7K0IZ54-F1
#
_entry.id   AF-A0A7K0IZ54-F1
#
_cell.length_a   1.000
_cell.length_b   1.000
_cell.length_c   1.000
_cell.angle_alpha   90.00
_cell.angle_beta   90.00
_cell.angle_gamma   90.00
#
_symmetry.space_group_name_H-M   'P 1'
#
loop_
_entity.id
_entity.type
_entity.pdbx_description
1 polymer ?
#
loop_
_entity_poly.entity_id
_entity_poly.type
_entity_poly.pdbx_seq_one_letter_code
_entity_poly.pdbx_strand_id
1 'polypeptide(L)'
;MRVTLAIGILLSLFYSDAFAGRAVDGIVKAVYDGDTILLATREESRLKIRLYGIDAPETTKPDAPGQPFGAIAKRTLMYKVMGRQVLAEIVDIDKYQRAVAIIRYNGRDINREMVSEGMAWAYRQYLQGAYASEYIEEESRARSHRRGLWREPNPRPPWDYRKSVMKAGRMRSR
;
A
#
# COMPACT_ATOMS: atom_id res chain seq x y z
N MET A 1 -22.74 56.90 -5.17
CA MET A 1 -22.26 55.60 -4.65
C MET A 1 -21.77 54.76 -5.81
N ARG A 2 -20.48 54.43 -5.82
CA ARG A 2 -19.83 53.54 -6.82
C ARG A 2 -19.92 52.11 -6.29
N VAL A 3 -20.45 51.18 -7.09
CA VAL A 3 -20.31 49.74 -6.83
C VAL A 3 -19.44 49.19 -7.95
N THR A 4 -18.17 48.95 -7.64
CA THR A 4 -17.22 48.29 -8.52
C THR A 4 -17.44 46.78 -8.37
N LEU A 5 -17.85 46.10 -9.45
CA LEU A 5 -18.00 44.65 -9.48
C LEU A 5 -16.60 44.03 -9.62
N ALA A 6 -16.06 43.44 -8.54
CA ALA A 6 -14.84 42.66 -8.60
C ALA A 6 -15.17 41.24 -9.10
N ILE A 7 -14.75 40.92 -10.31
CA ILE A 7 -14.80 39.56 -10.86
C ILE A 7 -13.72 38.75 -10.13
N GLY A 8 -14.14 37.90 -9.20
CA GLY A 8 -13.27 36.92 -8.58
C GLY A 8 -12.89 35.85 -9.61
N ILE A 9 -11.65 35.88 -10.07
CA ILE A 9 -11.06 34.78 -10.83
C ILE A 9 -10.89 33.61 -9.85
N LEU A 10 -11.80 32.65 -9.92
CA LEU A 10 -11.66 31.36 -9.26
C LEU A 10 -10.53 30.61 -9.97
N LEU A 11 -9.31 30.68 -9.43
CA LEU A 11 -8.21 29.81 -9.82
C LEU A 11 -8.56 28.39 -9.35
N SER A 12 -9.27 27.65 -10.20
CA SER A 12 -9.39 26.21 -10.10
C SER A 12 -8.01 25.62 -10.33
N LEU A 13 -7.30 25.30 -9.24
CA LEU A 13 -6.13 24.44 -9.28
C LEU A 13 -6.58 23.07 -9.80
N PHE A 14 -6.46 22.87 -11.11
CA PHE A 14 -6.50 21.55 -11.72
C PHE A 14 -5.32 20.75 -11.16
N TYR A 15 -5.53 20.03 -10.06
CA TYR A 15 -4.61 18.98 -9.64
C TYR A 15 -4.74 17.86 -10.68
N SER A 16 -3.87 17.93 -11.67
CA SER A 16 -3.78 17.02 -12.80
C SER A 16 -3.92 15.56 -12.38
N ASP A 17 -4.76 14.82 -13.11
CA ASP A 17 -4.81 13.35 -13.18
C ASP A 17 -3.49 12.71 -13.73
N ALA A 18 -2.34 13.37 -13.56
CA ALA A 18 -1.11 13.11 -14.31
C ALA A 18 -0.25 11.95 -13.75
N PHE A 19 -0.77 11.15 -12.82
CA PHE A 19 -0.02 10.06 -12.18
C PHE A 19 -0.46 8.66 -12.61
N ALA A 20 -1.71 8.46 -13.04
CA ALA A 20 -2.17 7.14 -13.48
C ALA A 20 -1.51 6.76 -14.81
N GLY A 21 -0.82 5.61 -14.85
CA GLY A 21 -0.08 5.13 -16.02
C GLY A 21 1.36 5.64 -16.13
N ARG A 22 1.84 6.42 -15.15
CA ARG A 22 3.22 6.92 -15.11
C ARG A 22 4.11 5.98 -14.30
N ALA A 23 5.25 5.61 -14.85
CA ALA A 23 6.29 4.88 -14.13
C ALA A 23 7.36 5.86 -13.63
N VAL A 24 7.76 5.75 -12.36
CA VAL A 24 8.73 6.68 -11.75
C VAL A 24 9.82 5.90 -11.03
N ASP A 25 11.07 6.21 -11.35
CA ASP A 25 12.24 5.69 -10.64
C ASP A 25 12.51 6.47 -9.36
N GLY A 26 12.90 5.75 -8.31
CA GLY A 26 13.33 6.39 -7.07
C GLY A 26 14.03 5.45 -6.10
N ILE A 27 14.62 6.03 -5.07
CA ILE A 27 15.28 5.29 -3.98
C ILE A 27 14.29 5.14 -2.83
N VAL A 28 14.10 3.91 -2.35
CA VAL A 28 13.26 3.68 -1.17
C VAL A 28 13.96 4.19 0.08
N LYS A 29 13.36 5.21 0.72
CA LYS A 29 13.89 5.87 1.91
C LYS A 29 13.30 5.34 3.21
N ALA A 30 12.11 4.75 3.17
CA ALA A 30 11.48 4.14 4.33
C ALA A 30 10.49 3.04 3.93
N VAL A 31 10.24 2.13 4.87
CA VAL A 31 9.17 1.13 4.81
C VAL A 31 8.36 1.27 6.09
N TYR A 32 7.07 1.57 5.96
CA TYR A 32 6.20 1.85 7.11
C TYR A 32 5.62 0.54 7.68
N ASP A 33 5.13 -0.33 6.80
CA ASP A 33 4.53 -1.63 7.08
C ASP A 33 4.79 -2.60 5.90
N GLY A 34 4.03 -3.70 5.81
CA GLY A 34 4.24 -4.72 4.77
C GLY A 34 3.73 -4.34 3.37
N ASP A 35 3.12 -3.18 3.19
CA ASP A 35 2.58 -2.73 1.90
C ASP A 35 2.68 -1.21 1.66
N THR A 36 3.43 -0.48 2.48
CA THR A 36 3.61 0.98 2.33
C THR A 36 5.08 1.40 2.43
N ILE A 37 5.55 2.15 1.44
CA ILE A 37 6.92 2.67 1.36
C ILE A 37 6.96 4.19 1.18
N LEU A 38 8.13 4.78 1.42
CA LEU A 38 8.48 6.15 1.03
C LEU A 38 9.53 6.11 -0.06
N LEU A 39 9.23 6.70 -1.22
CA LEU A 39 10.11 6.79 -2.36
C LEU A 39 10.62 8.22 -2.53
N ALA A 40 11.92 8.38 -2.70
CA ALA A 40 12.52 9.65 -3.14
C ALA A 40 12.86 9.55 -4.63
N THR A 41 12.24 10.42 -5.42
CA THR A 41 12.40 10.51 -6.88
C THR A 41 13.18 11.78 -7.21
N ARG A 42 13.40 12.07 -8.50
CA ARG A 42 14.00 13.35 -8.91
C ARG A 42 13.08 14.55 -8.68
N GLU A 43 11.77 14.35 -8.80
CA GLU A 43 10.75 15.42 -8.76
C GLU A 43 10.15 15.58 -7.35
N GLU A 44 10.06 14.49 -6.59
CA GLU A 44 9.42 14.43 -5.29
C GLU A 44 10.29 13.68 -4.29
N SER A 45 10.69 14.36 -3.21
CA SER A 45 11.59 13.79 -2.19
C SER A 45 10.88 12.82 -1.23
N ARG A 46 9.54 12.91 -1.12
CA ARG A 46 8.73 12.16 -0.16
C ARG A 46 7.44 11.62 -0.77
N LEU A 47 7.56 10.83 -1.84
CA LEU A 47 6.41 10.16 -2.46
C LEU A 47 6.00 8.94 -1.62
N LYS A 48 4.87 9.03 -0.91
CA LYS A 48 4.33 7.89 -0.15
C LYS A 48 3.56 6.96 -1.08
N ILE A 49 3.95 5.69 -1.08
CA ILE A 49 3.39 4.67 -1.97
C ILE A 49 2.74 3.56 -1.16
N ARG A 50 1.51 3.23 -1.52
CA ARG A 50 0.83 1.98 -1.15
C ARG A 50 1.03 0.98 -2.28
N LEU A 51 1.45 -0.23 -1.94
CA LEU A 51 1.60 -1.31 -2.91
C LEU A 51 0.21 -1.69 -3.45
N TYR A 52 0.07 -1.65 -4.77
CA TYR A 52 -1.11 -2.07 -5.50
C TYR A 52 -1.43 -3.55 -5.25
N GLY A 53 -2.73 -3.85 -5.18
CA GLY A 53 -3.23 -5.23 -5.23
C GLY A 53 -3.03 -6.08 -3.98
N ILE A 54 -2.37 -5.55 -2.94
CA ILE A 54 -2.10 -6.28 -1.69
C ILE A 54 -2.58 -5.50 -0.47
N ASP A 55 -2.79 -6.21 0.65
CA ASP A 55 -3.01 -5.63 1.98
C ASP A 55 -2.22 -6.47 2.99
N ALA A 56 -1.27 -5.87 3.71
CA ALA A 56 -0.39 -6.58 4.64
C ALA A 56 -0.89 -6.50 6.10
N PRO A 57 -0.50 -7.44 6.99
CA PRO A 57 -0.91 -7.33 8.39
C PRO A 57 -0.41 -6.04 9.03
N GLU A 58 -1.27 -5.40 9.84
CA GLU A 58 -0.98 -4.09 10.45
C GLU A 58 0.26 -4.17 11.37
N THR A 59 1.13 -3.17 11.29
CA THR A 59 2.21 -2.99 12.27
C THR A 59 1.72 -2.26 13.51
N THR A 60 2.40 -2.45 14.64
CA THR A 60 2.10 -1.70 15.86
C THR A 60 2.40 -0.22 15.65
N LYS A 61 1.41 0.63 15.98
CA LYS A 61 1.50 2.10 15.98
C LYS A 61 1.26 2.60 17.41
N PRO A 62 1.67 3.83 17.77
CA PRO A 62 1.48 4.36 19.12
C PRO A 62 0.02 4.31 19.62
N ASP A 63 -0.93 4.44 18.69
CA ASP A 63 -2.37 4.53 18.93
C ASP A 63 -3.16 3.30 18.46
N ALA A 64 -2.49 2.29 17.87
CA ALA A 64 -3.15 1.10 17.35
C ALA A 64 -2.33 -0.18 17.54
N PRO A 65 -2.95 -1.27 18.03
CA PRO A 65 -2.26 -2.55 18.19
C PRO A 65 -1.91 -3.15 16.82
N GLY A 66 -0.71 -3.73 16.72
CA GLY A 66 -0.29 -4.48 15.54
C GLY A 66 -0.99 -5.84 15.44
N GLN A 67 -0.94 -6.41 14.24
CA GLN A 67 -1.47 -7.72 13.91
C GLN A 67 -0.34 -8.77 13.93
N PRO A 68 -0.64 -10.06 14.22
CA PRO A 68 0.28 -11.14 13.92
C PRO A 68 0.85 -11.03 12.50
N PHE A 69 2.15 -11.33 12.34
CA PHE A 69 2.93 -11.15 11.11
C PHE A 69 3.21 -9.72 10.66
N GLY A 70 2.63 -8.66 11.24
CA GLY A 70 2.85 -7.29 10.77
C GLY A 70 4.32 -6.86 10.78
N ALA A 71 5.04 -7.18 11.86
CA ALA A 71 6.48 -6.89 11.96
C ALA A 71 7.33 -7.71 10.97
N ILE A 72 6.92 -8.96 10.70
CA ILE A 72 7.62 -9.86 9.78
C ILE A 72 7.40 -9.38 8.33
N ALA A 73 6.16 -9.07 7.96
CA ALA A 73 5.82 -8.55 6.64
C ALA A 73 6.56 -7.24 6.33
N LYS A 74 6.59 -6.30 7.29
CA LYS A 74 7.40 -5.08 7.19
C LYS A 74 8.87 -5.39 6.94
N ARG A 75 9.45 -6.30 7.72
CA ARG A 75 10.87 -6.66 7.60
C ARG A 75 11.17 -7.32 6.25
N THR A 76 10.28 -8.19 5.76
CA THR A 76 10.41 -8.80 4.43
C THR A 76 10.41 -7.75 3.33
N LEU A 77 9.48 -6.78 3.37
CA LEU A 77 9.48 -5.67 2.41
C LEU A 77 10.75 -4.83 2.52
N MET A 78 11.21 -4.52 3.74
CA MET A 78 12.49 -3.83 3.95
C MET A 78 13.67 -4.56 3.28
N TYR A 79 13.81 -5.87 3.47
CA TYR A 79 14.87 -6.65 2.82
C TYR A 79 14.79 -6.63 1.29
N LYS A 80 13.57 -6.53 0.74
CA LYS A 80 13.34 -6.49 -0.71
C LYS A 80 13.64 -5.14 -1.34
N VAL A 81 13.39 -4.02 -0.66
CA VAL A 81 13.42 -2.70 -1.31
C VAL A 81 14.17 -1.59 -0.59
N MET A 82 14.43 -1.68 0.72
CA MET A 82 15.02 -0.57 1.48
C MET A 82 16.39 -0.15 0.91
N GLY A 83 16.55 1.16 0.65
CA GLY A 83 17.78 1.73 0.09
C GLY A 83 18.04 1.39 -1.38
N ARG A 84 17.16 0.62 -2.03
CA ARG A 84 17.30 0.24 -3.45
C ARG A 84 16.62 1.26 -4.35
N GLN A 85 17.15 1.40 -5.56
CA GLN A 85 16.46 2.07 -6.64
C GLN A 85 15.43 1.11 -7.24
N VAL A 86 14.17 1.54 -7.27
CA VAL A 86 13.03 0.77 -7.76
C VAL A 86 12.25 1.59 -8.78
N LEU A 87 11.53 0.90 -9.67
CA LEU A 87 10.55 1.51 -10.56
C LEU A 87 9.16 1.35 -9.93
N ALA A 88 8.45 2.44 -9.72
CA ALA A 88 7.07 2.44 -9.28
C ALA A 88 6.14 2.69 -10.47
N GLU A 89 5.38 1.67 -10.87
CA GLU A 89 4.33 1.75 -11.89
C GLU A 89 3.04 2.24 -11.22
N ILE A 90 2.75 3.54 -11.32
CA ILE A 90 1.64 4.17 -10.60
C ILE A 90 0.33 3.91 -11.36
N VAL A 91 -0.66 3.39 -10.64
CA VAL A 91 -1.96 3.00 -11.22
C VAL A 91 -3.11 3.87 -10.73
N ASP A 92 -2.98 4.48 -9.55
CA ASP A 92 -4.03 5.28 -8.93
C ASP A 92 -3.44 6.17 -7.82
N ILE A 93 -4.23 7.12 -7.31
CA ILE A 93 -3.98 7.86 -6.08
C ILE A 93 -5.13 7.56 -5.11
N ASP A 94 -4.80 7.03 -3.92
CA ASP A 94 -5.85 6.69 -2.94
C ASP A 94 -6.42 7.93 -2.23
N LYS A 95 -7.54 7.74 -1.53
CA LYS A 95 -8.20 8.81 -0.75
C LYS A 95 -7.34 9.44 0.35
N TYR A 96 -6.22 8.80 0.73
CA TYR A 96 -5.25 9.32 1.70
C TYR A 96 -4.07 10.03 1.00
N GLN A 97 -4.20 10.32 -0.30
CA GLN A 97 -3.19 10.97 -1.12
C GLN A 97 -1.88 10.18 -1.19
N ARG A 98 -1.96 8.85 -1.14
CA ARG A 98 -0.82 7.96 -1.46
C ARG A 98 -0.92 7.56 -2.92
N ALA A 99 0.22 7.54 -3.60
CA ALA A 99 0.29 6.84 -4.87
C ALA A 99 0.08 5.34 -4.64
N VAL A 100 -0.73 4.70 -5.49
CA VAL A 100 -0.93 3.26 -5.52
C VAL A 100 -0.12 2.73 -6.68
N ALA A 101 0.82 1.82 -6.42
CA ALA A 101 1.77 1.40 -7.46
C ALA A 101 2.21 -0.06 -7.35
N ILE A 102 2.59 -0.63 -8.49
CA ILE A 102 3.35 -1.88 -8.55
C ILE A 102 4.83 -1.51 -8.42
N ILE A 103 5.52 -2.13 -7.47
CA ILE A 103 6.96 -1.89 -7.27
C ILE A 103 7.76 -2.95 -8.02
N ARG A 104 8.55 -2.52 -9.00
CA ARG A 104 9.50 -3.36 -9.72
C ARG A 104 10.91 -3.16 -9.21
N TYR A 105 11.61 -4.27 -9.01
CA TYR A 105 13.04 -4.26 -8.72
C TYR A 105 13.73 -5.39 -9.48
N ASN A 106 14.66 -5.06 -10.38
CA ASN A 106 15.34 -6.01 -11.26
C ASN A 106 14.36 -6.96 -12.00
N GLY A 107 13.29 -6.40 -12.56
CA GLY A 107 12.25 -7.15 -13.29
C GLY A 107 11.25 -7.93 -12.41
N ARG A 108 11.46 -7.96 -11.09
CA ARG A 108 10.58 -8.66 -10.15
C ARG A 108 9.40 -7.78 -9.75
N ASP A 109 8.22 -8.39 -9.64
CA ASP A 109 7.05 -7.78 -8.98
C ASP A 109 7.14 -7.99 -7.47
N ILE A 110 7.55 -6.95 -6.73
CA ILE A 110 7.70 -7.04 -5.28
C ILE A 110 6.35 -7.25 -4.59
N ASN A 111 5.28 -6.64 -5.10
CA ASN A 111 3.95 -6.75 -4.52
C ASN A 111 3.47 -8.21 -4.60
N ARG A 112 3.61 -8.84 -5.77
CA ARG A 112 3.25 -10.25 -5.99
C ARG A 112 4.07 -11.19 -5.11
N GLU A 113 5.36 -10.93 -4.95
CA GLU A 113 6.21 -11.73 -4.07
C GLU A 113 5.79 -11.65 -2.60
N MET A 114 5.35 -10.48 -2.13
CA MET A 114 4.80 -10.36 -0.77
C MET A 114 3.60 -11.29 -0.56
N VAL A 115 2.77 -11.50 -1.58
CA VAL A 115 1.66 -12.47 -1.54
C VAL A 115 2.19 -13.91 -1.57
N SER A 116 3.09 -14.24 -2.50
CA SER A 116 3.67 -15.59 -2.68
C SER A 116 4.41 -16.11 -1.45
N GLU A 117 5.02 -15.21 -0.68
CA GLU A 117 5.72 -15.51 0.58
C GLU A 117 4.78 -15.56 1.79
N GLY A 118 3.49 -15.26 1.60
CA GLY A 118 2.51 -15.21 2.67
C GLY A 118 2.72 -14.03 3.63
N MET A 119 3.18 -12.89 3.12
CA MET A 119 3.35 -11.65 3.90
C MET A 119 2.21 -10.65 3.70
N ALA A 120 1.34 -10.86 2.71
CA ALA A 120 0.17 -10.05 2.44
C ALA A 120 -0.97 -10.88 1.84
N TRP A 121 -2.19 -10.36 1.94
CA TRP A 121 -3.36 -10.89 1.25
C TRP A 121 -3.43 -10.28 -0.16
N ALA A 122 -3.91 -11.06 -1.13
CA ALA A 122 -4.35 -10.51 -2.42
C ALA A 122 -5.63 -9.69 -2.19
N TYR A 123 -5.56 -8.37 -2.41
CA TYR A 123 -6.67 -7.47 -2.10
C TYR A 123 -7.67 -7.40 -3.25
N ARG A 124 -8.51 -8.43 -3.33
CA ARG A 124 -9.40 -8.72 -4.48
C ARG A 124 -10.21 -7.53 -4.98
N GLN A 125 -10.69 -6.66 -4.09
CA GLN A 125 -11.50 -5.49 -4.45
C GLN A 125 -10.74 -4.45 -5.30
N TYR A 126 -9.42 -4.47 -5.27
CA TYR A 126 -8.55 -3.53 -5.97
C TYR A 126 -7.75 -4.18 -7.10
N LEU A 127 -7.86 -5.50 -7.27
CA LEU A 127 -7.20 -6.24 -8.34
C LEU A 127 -8.08 -6.25 -9.59
N GLN A 128 -7.49 -5.94 -10.74
CA GLN A 128 -8.17 -5.94 -12.03
C GLN A 128 -7.33 -6.68 -13.09
N GLY A 129 -7.97 -7.23 -14.11
CA GLY A 129 -7.30 -7.88 -15.25
C GLY A 129 -6.38 -9.04 -14.86
N ALA A 130 -5.27 -9.19 -15.59
CA ALA A 130 -4.30 -10.28 -15.40
C ALA A 130 -3.66 -10.28 -14.00
N TYR A 131 -3.49 -9.11 -13.38
CA TYR A 131 -2.96 -9.02 -12.01
C TYR A 131 -3.86 -9.71 -10.99
N ALA A 132 -5.18 -9.70 -11.20
CA ALA A 132 -6.11 -10.40 -10.33
C ALA A 132 -5.86 -11.91 -10.33
N SER A 133 -5.75 -12.53 -11.51
CA SER A 133 -5.45 -13.96 -11.61
C SER A 133 -4.12 -14.32 -10.97
N GLU A 134 -3.05 -13.57 -11.25
CA GLU A 134 -1.71 -13.88 -10.75
C GLU A 134 -1.61 -13.78 -9.22
N TYR A 135 -2.13 -12.71 -8.63
CA TYR A 135 -2.00 -12.48 -7.19
C TYR A 135 -2.87 -13.45 -6.40
N ILE A 136 -4.08 -13.77 -6.91
CA ILE A 136 -4.96 -14.76 -6.28
C ILE A 136 -4.35 -16.16 -6.35
N GLU A 137 -3.71 -16.51 -7.47
CA GLU A 137 -3.03 -17.80 -7.60
C GLU A 137 -1.84 -17.90 -6.62
N GLU A 138 -1.01 -16.86 -6.53
CA GLU A 138 0.09 -16.81 -5.57
C GLU A 138 -0.39 -16.88 -4.11
N GLU A 139 -1.52 -16.24 -3.78
CA GLU A 139 -2.15 -16.38 -2.46
C GLU A 139 -2.56 -17.83 -2.20
N SER A 140 -3.19 -18.48 -3.19
CA SER A 140 -3.65 -19.86 -3.08
C SER A 140 -2.47 -20.83 -2.86
N ARG A 141 -1.37 -20.64 -3.60
CA ARG A 141 -0.12 -21.40 -3.43
C ARG A 141 0.53 -21.14 -2.06
N ALA A 142 0.55 -19.89 -1.60
CA ALA A 142 1.10 -19.57 -0.28
C ALA A 142 0.28 -20.24 0.85
N ARG A 143 -1.05 -20.28 0.70
CA ARG A 143 -1.97 -20.98 1.62
C ARG A 143 -1.75 -22.48 1.63
N SER A 144 -1.70 -23.14 0.47
CA SER A 144 -1.54 -24.59 0.37
C SER A 144 -0.22 -25.07 0.97
N HIS A 145 0.84 -24.27 0.85
CA HIS A 145 2.16 -24.56 1.43
C HIS A 145 2.36 -24.00 2.83
N ARG A 146 1.32 -23.41 3.46
CA ARG A 146 1.39 -22.80 4.79
C ARG A 146 2.58 -21.84 4.93
N ARG A 147 2.79 -20.97 3.94
CA ARG A 147 3.87 -19.97 3.96
C ARG A 147 3.47 -18.76 4.80
N GLY A 148 4.44 -18.15 5.48
CA GLY A 148 4.22 -16.89 6.18
C GLY A 148 3.01 -16.93 7.13
N LEU A 149 2.12 -15.96 6.99
CA LEU A 149 0.92 -15.79 7.82
C LEU A 149 -0.05 -16.99 7.72
N TRP A 150 0.05 -17.80 6.66
CA TRP A 150 -0.78 -19.00 6.48
C TRP A 150 -0.35 -20.18 7.38
N ARG A 151 0.70 -20.01 8.18
CA ARG A 151 1.04 -20.94 9.26
C ARG A 151 0.05 -20.86 10.42
N GLU A 152 -0.51 -19.68 10.63
CA GLU A 152 -1.51 -19.44 11.67
C GLU A 152 -2.76 -20.29 11.41
N PRO A 153 -3.44 -20.80 12.45
CA PRO A 153 -4.66 -21.58 12.28
C PRO A 153 -5.82 -20.77 11.69
N ASN A 154 -5.91 -19.48 12.03
CA ASN A 154 -6.98 -18.59 11.60
C ASN A 154 -6.45 -17.17 11.35
N PRO A 155 -5.67 -16.95 10.28
CA PRO A 155 -5.15 -15.64 9.95
C PRO A 155 -6.28 -14.71 9.51
N ARG A 156 -6.49 -13.63 10.27
CA ARG A 156 -7.49 -12.61 9.98
C ARG A 156 -6.97 -11.64 8.91
N PRO A 157 -7.75 -11.26 7.88
CA PRO A 157 -7.28 -10.24 6.94
C PRO A 157 -7.25 -8.82 7.55
N PRO A 158 -6.43 -7.88 7.04
CA PRO A 158 -6.20 -6.60 7.69
C PRO A 158 -7.45 -5.70 7.63
N TRP A 159 -8.24 -5.75 6.55
CA TRP A 159 -9.50 -5.00 6.47
C TRP A 159 -10.52 -5.40 7.55
N ASP A 160 -10.56 -6.66 7.99
CA ASP A 160 -11.41 -7.10 9.09
C ASP A 160 -10.76 -6.82 10.46
N TYR A 161 -9.43 -6.92 10.55
CA TYR A 161 -8.66 -6.50 11.73
C TYR A 161 -8.95 -5.03 12.07
N ARG A 162 -8.85 -4.11 11.09
CA ARG A 162 -9.10 -2.67 11.25
C ARG A 162 -10.50 -2.39 11.80
N LYS A 163 -11.54 -3.04 11.26
CA LYS A 163 -12.92 -2.92 11.78
C LYS A 163 -13.03 -3.33 13.25
N SER A 164 -12.35 -4.40 13.65
CA SER A 164 -12.39 -4.90 15.03
C SER A 164 -11.74 -3.95 16.04
N VAL A 165 -10.61 -3.34 15.68
CA VAL A 165 -9.90 -2.36 16.52
C VAL A 165 -10.76 -1.09 16.68
N MET A 166 -11.36 -0.60 15.60
CA MET A 166 -12.25 0.57 15.65
C MET A 166 -13.45 0.35 16.59
N LYS A 167 -14.06 -0.84 16.55
CA LYS A 167 -15.17 -1.20 17.45
C LYS A 167 -14.72 -1.22 18.91
N ALA A 168 -13.56 -1.81 19.20
CA ALA A 168 -13.01 -1.87 20.56
C ALA A 168 -12.68 -0.49 21.13
N GLY A 169 -12.10 0.40 20.31
CA GLY A 169 -11.81 1.78 20.71
C GLY A 169 -13.08 2.55 21.12
N ARG A 170 -14.16 2.43 20.33
CA ARG A 170 -15.46 3.07 20.63
C ARG A 170 -16.12 2.56 21.92
N MET A 171 -15.89 1.29 22.28
CA MET A 171 -16.43 0.74 23.53
C MET A 171 -15.65 1.22 24.76
N ARG A 172 -14.34 1.49 24.63
CA ARG A 172 -13.50 2.00 25.73
C ARG A 172 -13.71 3.49 26.01
N SER A 173 -14.25 4.24 25.06
CA SER A 173 -14.54 5.67 25.20
C SER A 173 -15.97 5.96 25.68
N ARG A 174 -16.72 4.93 26.08
CA ARG A 174 -18.05 5.01 26.69
C ARG A 174 -17.94 4.61 28.14
#